data_AF-A0A0S8AAZ1-F1
#
_entry.id   AF-A0A0S8AAZ1-F1
#
_cell.length_a   1.000
_cell.length_b   1.000
_cell.length_c   1.000
_cell.angle_alpha   90.00
_cell.angle_beta   90.00
_cell.angle_gamma   90.00
#
_symmetry.space_group_name_H-M   'P 1'
#
loop_
_entity.id
_entity.type
_entity.pdbx_description
1 polymer ?
#
loop_
_entity_poly.entity_id
_entity_poly.type
_entity_poly.pdbx_seq_one_letter_code
_entity_poly.pdbx_strand_id
1 'polypeptide(L)'
;SLVYLGVIGSVIGFTLYFYVLKHVQANKVALITLMTPVSALFIGQGFNGEHITANVWLGTAVILAALAVHQWGDRVLSALLGYRFRRAD
;
A
#
# COMPACT_ATOMS: atom_id res chain seq x y z
N SER A 1 -8.34 28.33 0.34
CA SER A 1 -7.51 27.12 0.56
C SER A 1 -8.10 25.83 -0.04
N LEU A 2 -9.41 25.76 -0.33
CA LEU A 2 -10.04 24.61 -1.01
C LEU A 2 -9.58 24.42 -2.47
N VAL A 3 -9.33 25.50 -3.21
CA VAL A 3 -8.88 25.40 -4.61
C VAL A 3 -7.51 24.72 -4.72
N TYR A 4 -6.59 25.04 -3.80
CA TYR A 4 -5.26 24.41 -3.75
C TYR A 4 -5.34 22.91 -3.44
N LEU A 5 -6.08 22.51 -2.39
CA LEU A 5 -6.28 21.09 -2.07
C LEU A 5 -7.06 20.35 -3.17
N GLY A 6 -8.08 20.98 -3.77
CA GLY A 6 -8.91 20.37 -4.80
C GLY A 6 -8.17 20.18 -6.13
N VAL A 7 -7.35 21.15 -6.54
CA VAL A 7 -6.59 21.05 -7.80
C VAL A 7 -5.36 20.15 -7.62
N ILE A 8 -4.55 20.38 -6.59
CA ILE A 8 -3.29 19.63 -6.41
C ILE A 8 -3.55 18.25 -5.82
N GLY A 9 -4.38 18.15 -4.78
CA GLY A 9 -4.67 16.87 -4.13
C GLY A 9 -5.53 15.96 -5.01
N SER A 10 -6.58 16.50 -5.64
CA SER A 10 -7.53 15.68 -6.40
C SER A 10 -7.17 15.59 -7.89
N VAL A 11 -7.07 16.69 -8.63
CA VAL A 11 -6.87 16.61 -10.10
C VAL A 11 -5.52 15.98 -10.44
N ILE A 12 -4.43 16.45 -9.83
CA ILE A 12 -3.08 15.90 -10.09
C ILE A 12 -2.96 14.49 -9.48
N GLY A 13 -3.41 14.31 -8.23
CA GLY A 13 -3.37 13.02 -7.54
C GLY A 13 -4.11 11.90 -8.29
N PHE A 14 -5.35 12.14 -8.72
CA PHE A 14 -6.12 11.16 -9.49
C PHE A 14 -5.54 10.93 -10.89
N THR A 15 -5.07 11.97 -11.58
CA THR A 15 -4.46 11.82 -12.90
C THR A 15 -3.22 10.93 -12.84
N LEU A 16 -2.34 11.15 -11.85
CA LEU A 16 -1.16 10.33 -11.65
C LEU A 16 -1.53 8.89 -11.24
N TYR A 17 -2.50 8.73 -10.34
CA TYR A 17 -2.97 7.41 -9.91
C TYR A 17 -3.51 6.58 -11.09
N PHE A 18 -4.34 7.17 -11.95
CA PHE A 18 -4.85 6.50 -13.14
C PHE A 18 -3.76 6.26 -14.19
N TYR A 19 -2.80 7.17 -14.34
CA TYR A 19 -1.67 6.98 -15.24
C TYR A 19 -0.80 5.79 -14.83
N VAL A 20 -0.51 5.69 -13.52
CA VAL A 20 0.22 4.57 -12.91
C VAL A 20 -0.57 3.28 -13.10
N LEU A 21 -1.86 3.25 -12.76
CA LEU A 21 -2.71 2.07 -12.97
C LEU A 21 -2.69 1.57 -14.41
N LYS A 22 -2.63 2.48 -15.39
CA LYS A 22 -2.61 2.12 -16.82
C LYS A 22 -1.31 1.43 -17.26
N HIS A 23 -0.21 1.58 -16.53
CA HIS A 23 1.12 1.08 -16.91
C HIS A 23 1.71 0.06 -15.93
N VAL A 24 0.99 -0.30 -14.88
CA VAL A 24 1.54 -1.02 -13.74
C VAL A 24 0.81 -2.36 -13.58
N GLN A 25 1.55 -3.44 -13.81
CA GLN A 25 1.08 -4.82 -13.56
C GLN A 25 0.69 -5.00 -12.09
N ALA A 26 -0.30 -5.85 -11.80
CA ALA A 26 -0.90 -6.06 -10.47
C ALA A 26 0.12 -6.24 -9.32
N ASN A 27 1.29 -6.81 -9.62
CA ASN A 27 2.36 -7.03 -8.63
C ASN A 27 3.04 -5.74 -8.14
N LYS A 28 3.01 -4.66 -8.91
CA LYS A 28 3.56 -3.36 -8.51
C LYS A 28 2.53 -2.52 -7.73
N VAL A 29 1.23 -2.70 -7.99
CA VAL A 29 0.16 -2.05 -7.19
C VAL A 29 0.24 -2.51 -5.73
N ALA A 30 0.53 -3.80 -5.53
CA ALA A 30 0.82 -4.39 -4.22
C ALA A 30 1.98 -3.71 -3.46
N LEU A 31 3.04 -3.34 -4.17
CA LEU A 31 4.20 -2.67 -3.56
C LEU A 31 3.89 -1.22 -3.20
N ILE A 32 3.02 -0.55 -3.97
CA ILE A 32 2.62 0.85 -3.71
C ILE A 32 1.83 0.96 -2.39
N THR A 33 0.91 0.03 -2.12
CA THR A 33 0.12 0.02 -0.87
C THR A 33 0.98 -0.25 0.36
N LEU A 34 2.06 -1.03 0.22
CA LEU A 34 3.06 -1.26 1.27
C LEU A 34 4.04 -0.09 1.43
N MET A 35 4.39 0.60 0.34
CA MET A 35 5.25 1.80 0.40
C MET A 35 4.59 2.96 1.13
N THR A 36 3.27 3.12 1.00
CA THR A 36 2.51 4.24 1.57
C THR A 36 2.70 4.41 3.09
N PRO A 37 2.47 3.39 3.94
CA PRO A 37 2.69 3.51 5.39
C PRO A 37 4.17 3.72 5.75
N VAL A 38 5.10 3.12 4.99
CA VAL A 38 6.55 3.31 5.20
C VAL A 38 6.94 4.75 4.93
N SER A 39 6.52 5.31 3.79
CA SER A 39 6.75 6.72 3.43
C SER A 39 6.10 7.68 4.43
N ALA A 40 4.90 7.36 4.92
CA ALA A 40 4.24 8.17 5.94
C ALA A 40 5.06 8.26 7.23
N LEU A 41 5.69 7.17 7.67
CA LEU A 41 6.55 7.17 8.86
C LEU A 41 7.87 7.90 8.63
N PHE A 42 8.51 7.72 7.47
CA PHE A 42 9.74 8.46 7.14
C PHE A 42 9.48 9.97 7.09
N ILE A 43 8.39 10.38 6.45
CA ILE A 43 7.99 11.79 6.40
C ILE A 43 7.61 12.27 7.81
N GLY A 44 6.84 11.49 8.58
CA GLY A 44 6.47 11.83 9.96
C GLY A 44 7.68 12.01 10.87
N GLN A 45 8.64 11.09 10.84
CA GLN A 45 9.88 11.21 11.63
C GLN A 45 10.71 12.43 11.21
N GLY A 46 10.87 12.67 9.91
CA GLY A 46 11.74 13.71 9.37
C GLY A 46 11.15 15.13 9.43
N PHE A 47 9.85 15.28 9.20
CA PHE A 47 9.17 16.58 9.16
C PHE A 47 8.45 16.92 10.45
N ASN A 48 7.91 15.94 11.18
CA ASN A 48 7.16 16.18 12.42
C ASN A 48 8.06 16.12 13.67
N GLY A 49 9.30 15.63 13.55
CA GLY A 49 10.24 15.52 14.68
C GLY A 49 9.79 14.56 15.78
N GLU A 50 8.77 13.74 15.51
CA GLU A 50 8.26 12.77 16.48
C GLU A 50 9.24 11.62 16.65
N HIS A 51 9.65 11.40 17.90
CA HIS A 51 10.37 10.20 18.28
C HIS A 51 9.44 9.00 18.13
N ILE A 52 9.62 8.22 17.07
CA ILE A 52 8.86 7.01 16.81
C ILE A 52 9.17 6.00 17.92
N THR A 53 8.26 5.89 18.89
CA THR A 53 8.35 4.95 20.01
C THR A 53 8.23 3.50 19.51
N ALA A 54 8.73 2.53 20.29
CA ALA A 54 8.66 1.10 19.96
C ALA A 54 7.22 0.62 19.64
N ASN A 55 6.20 1.21 20.25
CA ASN A 55 4.79 0.91 19.97
C ASN A 55 4.37 1.28 18.54
N VAL A 56 4.88 2.38 17.99
CA VAL A 56 4.58 2.79 16.61
C VAL A 56 5.24 1.84 15.63
N TRP A 57 6.47 1.39 15.92
CA TRP A 57 7.13 0.34 15.16
C TRP A 57 6.36 -0.98 15.18
N LEU A 58 5.87 -1.41 16.34
CA LEU A 58 5.03 -2.60 16.46
C LEU A 58 3.72 -2.46 15.69
N GLY A 59 3.00 -1.35 15.83
CA GLY A 59 1.78 -1.09 15.07
C GLY A 59 2.02 -1.07 13.57
N THR A 60 3.12 -0.47 13.14
CA THR A 60 3.56 -0.47 11.73
C THR A 60 3.83 -1.89 11.23
N ALA A 61 4.57 -2.69 11.99
CA ALA A 61 4.88 -4.07 11.63
C ALA A 61 3.59 -4.91 11.49
N VAL A 62 2.61 -4.71 12.38
CA VAL A 62 1.30 -5.37 12.30
C VAL A 62 0.53 -4.93 11.04
N ILE A 63 0.48 -3.63 10.74
CA ILE A 63 -0.20 -3.12 9.54
C ILE A 63 0.47 -3.64 8.26
N LEU A 64 1.81 -3.62 8.19
CA LEU A 64 2.57 -4.15 7.06
C LEU A 64 2.34 -5.65 6.89
N ALA A 65 2.32 -6.42 7.98
CA ALA A 65 2.02 -7.85 7.95
C ALA A 65 0.57 -8.11 7.47
N ALA A 66 -0.41 -7.38 7.98
CA ALA A 66 -1.80 -7.48 7.57
C ALA A 66 -1.98 -7.12 6.08
N LEU A 67 -1.35 -6.05 5.60
CA LEU A 67 -1.37 -5.65 4.20
C LEU A 67 -0.68 -6.67 3.29
N ALA A 68 0.45 -7.22 3.73
CA ALA A 68 1.14 -8.29 3.01
C ALA A 68 0.22 -9.52 2.88
N VAL A 69 -0.43 -9.94 3.96
CA VAL A 69 -1.38 -11.06 3.94
C VAL A 69 -2.61 -10.74 3.08
N HIS A 70 -3.15 -9.52 3.13
CA HIS A 70 -4.29 -9.13 2.29
C HIS A 70 -3.94 -9.15 0.80
N GLN A 71 -2.76 -8.62 0.46
CA GLN A 71 -2.33 -8.45 -0.93
C GLN A 71 -1.81 -9.75 -1.56
N TRP A 72 -1.17 -10.62 -0.77
CA TRP A 72 -0.74 -11.95 -1.18
C TRP A 72 -1.71 -13.04 -0.74
N GLY A 73 -2.89 -12.71 -0.20
CA GLY A 73 -3.83 -13.66 0.38
C GLY A 73 -4.16 -14.80 -0.57
N ASP A 74 -4.49 -14.49 -1.82
CA ASP A 74 -4.74 -15.52 -2.84
C ASP A 74 -3.51 -16.38 -3.15
N ARG A 75 -2.30 -15.81 -3.14
CA ARG A 75 -1.03 -16.54 -3.36
C ARG A 75 -0.61 -17.39 -2.16
N VAL A 76 -0.75 -16.87 -0.95
CA VAL A 76 -0.44 -17.55 0.31
C VAL A 76 -1.47 -18.65 0.55
N LEU A 77 -2.74 -18.38 0.28
CA LEU A 77 -3.81 -19.36 0.36
C LEU A 77 -3.63 -20.46 -0.68
N SER A 78 -3.26 -20.13 -1.93
CA SER A 78 -2.95 -21.14 -2.95
C SER A 78 -1.65 -21.92 -2.66
N ALA A 79 -0.64 -21.30 -2.04
CA ALA A 79 0.58 -21.97 -1.61
C ALA A 79 0.36 -22.89 -0.39
N LEU A 80 -0.47 -22.48 0.57
CA LEU A 80 -0.77 -23.24 1.79
C LEU A 80 -1.82 -24.33 1.56
N LEU A 81 -2.86 -24.07 0.77
CA LEU A 81 -3.90 -25.05 0.48
C LEU A 81 -3.54 -26.00 -0.67
N GLY A 82 -2.53 -25.71 -1.48
CA GLY A 82 -2.14 -26.57 -2.62
C GLY A 82 -3.32 -26.95 -3.52
N TYR A 83 -4.39 -26.13 -3.53
CA TYR A 83 -5.62 -26.49 -4.20
C TYR A 83 -5.47 -26.17 -5.67
N ARG A 84 -5.17 -27.22 -6.44
CA ARG A 84 -5.39 -27.32 -7.88
C ARG A 84 -6.81 -26.83 -8.19
N PHE A 85 -6.96 -25.54 -8.47
CA PHE A 85 -8.07 -25.05 -9.27
C PHE A 85 -7.86 -25.55 -10.70
N ARG A 86 -8.27 -26.80 -10.91
CA ARG A 86 -8.64 -27.34 -12.21
C ARG A 86 -9.69 -26.36 -12.74
N ARG A 87 -9.34 -25.62 -13.81
CA ARG A 87 -10.31 -25.12 -14.79
C ARG A 87 -11.35 -26.21 -15.03
N ALA A 88 -12.53 -26.03 -14.47
CA ALA A 88 -13.72 -26.47 -15.15
C ALA A 88 -14.04 -25.32 -16.13
N ASP A 89 -13.77 -25.62 -17.40
CA ASP A 89 -14.42 -25.13 -18.62
C ASP A 89 -14.83 -23.64 -18.69
#